data_AF-A0AA39IAZ9-F1
#
_entry.id   AF-A0AA39IAZ9-F1
#
_cell.length_a   1.000
_cell.length_b   1.000
_cell.length_c   1.000
_cell.angle_alpha   90.00
_cell.angle_beta   90.00
_cell.angle_gamma   90.00
#
_symmetry.space_group_name_H-M   'P 1'
#
loop_
_entity.id
_entity.type
_entity.pdbx_description
1 polymer ?
#
loop_
_entity_poly.entity_id
_entity_poly.type
_entity_poly.pdbx_seq_one_letter_code
_entity_poly.pdbx_strand_id
1 'polypeptide(L)'
;MDTVPYNFIDDVAVLADWQCLSQLQNLNDPLWESVAQLHSSKREYFSVYFRQTERGIEHIIRSCSNGCITPEYVRKNRRFVQVYSVLDDILNGNERRHWEHAVVLSEEKTKTMLETILYARSRLRTLAVPQFLGIQRTLLSLLRDNLRFTAISLAYCGEIAEEFLSYQIDHSEILKEVVLEDNEWPNSVLALIKKFCLTKIEGFNVVEYMEDFIDFWKQNGHLECTLSYEVDEETYSSLTEEEINDYRWPPRLLKCPTEKSIACVGGGKQ
;
A
#
# COMPACT_ATOMS: atom_id res chain seq x y z
N MET A 1 -38.84 0.97 -16.84
CA MET A 1 -37.88 1.31 -15.79
C MET A 1 -37.30 2.66 -16.14
N ASP A 2 -37.18 3.57 -15.19
CA ASP A 2 -36.53 4.85 -15.42
C ASP A 2 -35.06 4.61 -15.75
N THR A 3 -34.57 5.26 -16.81
CA THR A 3 -33.16 5.16 -17.22
C THR A 3 -32.27 5.79 -16.17
N VAL A 4 -31.28 5.05 -15.70
CA VAL A 4 -30.27 5.56 -14.77
C VAL A 4 -29.54 6.74 -15.44
N PRO A 5 -29.41 7.91 -14.78
CA PRO A 5 -28.72 9.05 -15.37
C PRO A 5 -27.28 8.71 -15.72
N TYR A 6 -26.80 9.14 -16.88
CA TYR A 6 -25.42 8.92 -17.33
C TYR A 6 -24.39 9.39 -16.28
N ASN A 7 -24.64 10.54 -15.64
CA ASN A 7 -23.74 11.08 -14.62
C ASN A 7 -23.58 10.15 -13.42
N PHE A 8 -24.63 9.41 -13.04
CA PHE A 8 -24.53 8.42 -11.97
C PHE A 8 -23.62 7.26 -12.38
N ILE A 9 -23.78 6.73 -13.60
CA ILE A 9 -22.96 5.64 -14.13
C ILE A 9 -21.50 6.09 -14.25
N ASP A 10 -21.28 7.33 -14.70
CA ASP A 10 -19.95 7.91 -14.79
C ASP A 10 -19.29 8.05 -13.41
N ASP A 11 -20.02 8.56 -12.41
CA ASP A 11 -19.53 8.67 -11.03
C ASP A 11 -19.20 7.30 -10.42
N VAL A 12 -20.00 6.27 -10.71
CA VAL A 12 -19.69 4.88 -10.30
C VAL A 12 -18.43 4.38 -10.98
N ALA A 13 -18.29 4.62 -12.28
CA ALA A 13 -17.12 4.21 -13.04
C ALA A 13 -15.84 4.91 -12.57
N VAL A 14 -15.90 6.18 -12.14
CA VAL A 14 -14.76 6.88 -11.50
C VAL A 14 -14.26 6.09 -10.28
N LEU A 15 -15.15 5.54 -9.45
CA LEU A 15 -14.80 4.82 -8.22
C LEU A 15 -14.40 3.35 -8.43
N ALA A 16 -14.80 2.76 -9.56
CA ALA A 16 -14.50 1.37 -9.89
C ALA A 16 -13.00 1.16 -10.11
N ASP A 17 -12.44 0.06 -9.61
CA ASP A 17 -11.09 -0.35 -10.01
C ASP A 17 -11.10 -1.05 -11.38
N TRP A 18 -9.93 -1.46 -11.86
CA TRP A 18 -9.80 -2.11 -13.17
C TRP A 18 -10.64 -3.40 -13.28
N GLN A 19 -10.79 -4.15 -12.18
CA GLN A 19 -11.53 -5.40 -12.16
C GLN A 19 -13.03 -5.14 -12.20
N CYS A 20 -13.51 -4.17 -11.40
CA CYS A 20 -14.90 -3.71 -11.48
C CYS A 20 -15.23 -3.15 -12.86
N LEU A 21 -14.36 -2.34 -13.47
CA LEU A 21 -14.59 -1.82 -14.81
C LEU A 21 -14.72 -2.96 -15.85
N SER A 22 -13.89 -3.99 -15.77
CA SER A 22 -14.02 -5.16 -16.63
C SER A 22 -15.35 -5.91 -16.42
N GLN A 23 -15.82 -6.04 -15.18
CA GLN A 23 -17.12 -6.64 -14.88
C GLN A 23 -18.27 -5.79 -15.43
N LEU A 24 -18.20 -4.45 -15.28
CA LEU A 24 -19.22 -3.54 -15.79
C LEU A 24 -19.33 -3.59 -17.33
N GLN A 25 -18.23 -3.81 -18.04
CA GLN A 25 -18.25 -4.02 -19.49
C GLN A 25 -19.05 -5.26 -19.92
N ASN A 26 -19.16 -6.26 -19.04
CA ASN A 26 -19.86 -7.52 -19.33
C ASN A 26 -21.37 -7.49 -18.97
N LEU A 27 -21.92 -6.37 -18.50
CA LEU A 27 -23.30 -6.30 -17.98
C LEU A 27 -24.41 -6.36 -19.05
N ASN A 28 -24.11 -6.61 -20.34
CA ASN A 28 -25.09 -6.59 -21.44
C ASN A 28 -25.98 -5.32 -21.45
N ASP A 29 -25.48 -4.21 -20.90
CA ASP A 29 -26.14 -2.90 -20.92
C ASP A 29 -25.24 -1.94 -21.71
N PRO A 30 -25.71 -1.39 -22.85
CA PRO A 30 -24.88 -0.56 -23.72
C PRO A 30 -24.32 0.71 -23.05
N LEU A 31 -25.02 1.23 -22.03
CA LEU A 31 -24.62 2.44 -21.33
C LEU A 31 -23.46 2.14 -20.37
N TRP A 32 -23.59 1.06 -19.59
CA TRP A 32 -22.50 0.57 -18.73
C TRP A 32 -21.28 0.16 -19.54
N GLU A 33 -21.48 -0.56 -20.64
CA GLU A 33 -20.40 -0.98 -21.54
C GLU A 33 -19.63 0.24 -22.08
N SER A 34 -20.34 1.23 -22.62
CA SER A 34 -19.73 2.44 -23.19
C SER A 34 -18.95 3.25 -22.15
N VAL A 35 -19.52 3.44 -20.95
CA VAL A 35 -18.86 4.18 -19.87
C VAL A 35 -17.65 3.41 -19.34
N ALA A 36 -17.80 2.10 -19.10
CA ALA A 36 -16.72 1.29 -18.59
C ALA A 36 -15.59 1.13 -19.62
N GLN A 37 -15.88 1.06 -20.92
CA GLN A 37 -14.88 1.09 -21.98
C GLN A 37 -14.15 2.44 -22.05
N LEU A 38 -14.89 3.56 -21.94
CA LEU A 38 -14.29 4.89 -21.88
C LEU A 38 -13.34 5.02 -20.69
N HIS A 39 -13.78 4.63 -19.49
CA HIS A 39 -12.93 4.65 -18.30
C HIS A 39 -11.73 3.72 -18.45
N SER A 40 -11.90 2.47 -18.86
CA SER A 40 -10.78 1.54 -19.04
C SER A 40 -9.74 2.03 -20.06
N SER A 41 -10.16 2.68 -21.15
CA SER A 41 -9.25 3.15 -22.20
C SER A 41 -8.54 4.46 -21.88
N LYS A 42 -9.12 5.30 -21.00
CA LYS A 42 -8.58 6.60 -20.62
C LYS A 42 -7.95 6.62 -19.24
N ARG A 43 -8.18 5.59 -18.43
CA ARG A 43 -7.72 5.54 -17.04
C ARG A 43 -6.21 5.48 -16.98
N GLU A 44 -5.66 6.35 -16.15
CA GLU A 44 -4.22 6.47 -15.93
C GLU A 44 -3.94 6.38 -14.43
N TYR A 45 -3.04 5.47 -14.07
CA TYR A 45 -2.59 5.29 -12.71
C TYR A 45 -1.29 6.05 -12.52
N PHE A 46 -1.12 6.69 -11.37
CA PHE A 46 0.13 7.37 -11.06
C PHE A 46 0.52 7.19 -9.60
N SER A 47 1.81 7.26 -9.34
CA SER A 47 2.39 7.23 -8.01
C SER A 47 2.94 8.59 -7.65
N VAL A 48 2.78 9.00 -6.40
CA VAL A 48 3.39 10.21 -5.85
C VAL A 48 4.59 9.79 -5.02
N TYR A 49 5.77 10.24 -5.41
CA TYR A 49 7.00 9.97 -4.68
C TYR A 49 7.42 11.20 -3.90
N PHE A 50 7.93 10.96 -2.70
CA PHE A 50 8.43 12.00 -1.80
C PHE A 50 9.87 11.72 -1.41
N ARG A 51 10.63 12.81 -1.23
CA ARG A 51 11.98 12.78 -0.65
C ARG A 51 12.21 14.02 0.20
N GLN A 52 12.77 13.83 1.39
CA GLN A 52 13.27 14.95 2.17
C GLN A 52 14.66 15.35 1.67
N THR A 53 14.88 16.64 1.46
CA THR A 53 16.20 17.21 1.17
C THR A 53 16.52 18.32 2.18
N GLU A 54 17.76 18.81 2.16
CA GLU A 54 18.16 20.00 2.90
C GLU A 54 17.33 21.25 2.52
N ARG A 55 16.74 21.27 1.31
CA ARG A 55 15.95 22.39 0.80
C ARG A 55 14.46 22.29 1.11
N GLY A 56 14.00 21.17 1.65
CA GLY A 56 12.59 20.89 1.93
C GLY A 56 12.13 19.56 1.33
N ILE A 57 10.83 19.47 1.07
CA ILE A 57 10.19 18.24 0.58
C ILE A 57 10.15 18.32 -0.95
N GLU A 58 10.88 17.42 -1.60
CA GLU A 58 10.75 17.22 -3.04
C GLU A 58 9.68 16.17 -3.32
N HIS A 59 8.97 16.36 -4.43
CA HIS A 59 8.03 15.36 -4.92
C HIS A 59 8.09 15.25 -6.44
N ILE A 60 7.68 14.08 -6.92
CA ILE A 60 7.37 13.83 -8.33
C ILE A 60 6.06 13.05 -8.41
N ILE A 61 5.29 13.30 -9.47
CA ILE A 61 4.10 12.51 -9.80
C ILE A 61 4.46 11.72 -11.06
N ARG A 62 4.40 10.40 -10.98
CA ARG A 62 4.79 9.53 -12.09
C ARG A 62 3.62 8.69 -12.54
N SER A 63 3.23 8.85 -13.80
CA SER A 63 2.32 7.94 -14.47
C SER A 63 2.97 6.56 -14.63
N CYS A 64 2.19 5.50 -14.40
CA CYS A 64 2.60 4.13 -14.67
C CYS A 64 2.92 3.88 -16.16
N SER A 65 2.43 4.73 -17.06
CA SER A 65 2.62 4.60 -18.52
C SER A 65 3.47 5.72 -19.14
N ASN A 66 3.38 6.95 -18.63
CA ASN A 66 3.83 8.15 -19.35
C ASN A 66 4.93 8.98 -18.65
N GLY A 67 5.66 8.41 -17.69
CA GLY A 67 6.74 9.12 -17.00
C GLY A 67 6.22 10.20 -16.02
N CYS A 68 6.98 11.29 -15.82
CA CYS A 68 6.60 12.35 -14.87
C CYS A 68 5.47 13.23 -15.43
N ILE A 69 4.47 13.53 -14.60
CA ILE A 69 3.32 14.40 -14.93
C ILE A 69 3.22 15.54 -13.91
N THR A 70 2.53 16.62 -14.28
CA THR A 70 2.36 17.78 -13.40
C THR A 70 1.05 17.73 -12.60
N PRO A 71 0.95 18.41 -11.45
CA PRO A 71 -0.32 18.56 -10.72
C PRO A 71 -1.46 19.14 -11.57
N GLU A 72 -1.16 20.04 -12.52
CA GLU A 72 -2.17 20.62 -13.43
C GLU A 72 -2.76 19.56 -14.37
N TYR A 73 -1.93 18.60 -14.81
CA TYR A 73 -2.41 17.47 -15.61
C TYR A 73 -3.39 16.62 -14.80
N VAL A 74 -3.06 16.29 -13.55
CA VAL A 74 -3.95 15.55 -12.64
C VAL A 74 -5.27 16.30 -12.45
N ARG A 75 -5.21 17.63 -12.22
CA ARG A 75 -6.40 18.47 -12.05
C ARG A 75 -7.31 18.47 -13.27
N LYS A 76 -6.73 18.58 -14.48
CA LYS A 76 -7.48 18.59 -15.75
C LYS A 76 -8.08 17.22 -16.08
N ASN A 77 -7.41 16.14 -15.68
CA ASN A 77 -7.80 14.77 -16.00
C ASN A 77 -8.39 13.99 -14.82
N ARG A 78 -8.83 14.68 -13.74
CA ARG A 78 -9.32 14.08 -12.48
C ARG A 78 -10.39 12.99 -12.62
N ARG A 79 -11.11 12.96 -13.75
CA ARG A 79 -12.12 11.94 -14.07
C ARG A 79 -11.49 10.57 -14.38
N PHE A 80 -10.29 10.55 -14.94
CA PHE A 80 -9.64 9.33 -15.44
C PHE A 80 -8.34 9.01 -14.72
N VAL A 81 -7.75 9.96 -14.00
CA VAL A 81 -6.52 9.71 -13.25
C VAL A 81 -6.84 9.14 -11.87
N GLN A 82 -6.06 8.16 -11.45
CA GLN A 82 -6.17 7.50 -10.15
C GLN A 82 -4.80 7.44 -9.50
N VAL A 83 -4.73 7.88 -8.25
CA VAL A 83 -3.50 7.72 -7.47
C VAL A 83 -3.40 6.24 -7.10
N TYR A 84 -2.31 5.61 -7.51
CA TYR A 84 -2.01 4.20 -7.27
C TYR A 84 -1.29 4.02 -5.93
N SER A 85 -0.22 4.79 -5.72
CA SER A 85 0.57 4.73 -4.50
C SER A 85 1.15 6.07 -4.09
N VAL A 86 1.42 6.18 -2.80
CA VAL A 86 2.22 7.25 -2.21
C VAL A 86 3.44 6.59 -1.60
N LEU A 87 4.63 6.91 -2.13
CA LEU A 87 5.87 6.21 -1.84
C LEU A 87 6.96 7.19 -1.39
N ASP A 88 7.89 6.74 -0.56
CA ASP A 88 9.20 7.38 -0.45
C ASP A 88 10.15 6.88 -1.57
N ASP A 89 11.13 7.71 -1.93
CA ASP A 89 12.08 7.44 -3.01
C ASP A 89 13.05 6.29 -2.73
N ILE A 90 13.18 5.87 -1.46
CA ILE A 90 14.31 5.04 -1.03
C ILE A 90 14.12 3.56 -1.40
N LEU A 91 12.88 3.10 -1.49
CA LEU A 91 12.56 1.72 -1.89
C LEU A 91 13.02 1.37 -3.32
N ASN A 92 13.34 2.38 -4.15
CA ASN A 92 13.80 2.18 -5.52
C ASN A 92 15.24 2.68 -5.69
N GLY A 93 16.22 1.92 -5.17
CA GLY A 93 17.67 2.22 -5.23
C GLY A 93 18.28 2.54 -6.62
N ASN A 94 17.49 2.54 -7.70
CA ASN A 94 17.89 2.86 -9.07
C ASN A 94 17.39 4.23 -9.60
N GLU A 95 16.64 5.03 -8.85
CA GLU A 95 15.85 6.15 -9.43
C GLU A 95 16.42 7.57 -9.29
N ARG A 96 17.73 7.74 -9.06
CA ARG A 96 18.35 9.09 -9.01
C ARG A 96 18.08 9.96 -10.25
N ARG A 97 17.77 9.36 -11.41
CA ARG A 97 17.57 10.07 -12.69
C ARG A 97 16.19 10.73 -12.85
N HIS A 98 15.22 10.45 -11.98
CA HIS A 98 13.85 10.97 -12.15
C HIS A 98 13.58 12.28 -11.42
N TRP A 99 14.52 12.74 -10.58
CA TRP A 99 14.38 13.95 -9.77
C TRP A 99 14.76 15.24 -10.50
N GLU A 100 15.18 15.17 -11.77
CA GLU A 100 15.47 16.37 -12.59
C GLU A 100 14.24 17.29 -12.75
N HIS A 101 13.04 16.73 -12.62
CA HIS A 101 11.77 17.46 -12.69
C HIS A 101 11.10 17.61 -11.32
N ALA A 102 11.81 17.29 -10.23
CA ALA A 102 11.26 17.40 -8.89
C ALA A 102 10.97 18.85 -8.54
N VAL A 103 9.83 19.05 -7.87
CA VAL A 103 9.44 20.36 -7.36
C VAL A 103 9.63 20.35 -5.85
N VAL A 104 10.46 21.27 -5.36
CA VAL A 104 10.64 21.50 -3.92
C VAL A 104 9.44 22.31 -3.41
N LEU A 105 8.72 21.76 -2.44
CA LEU A 105 7.58 22.41 -1.79
C LEU A 105 7.84 22.56 -0.28
N SER A 106 7.22 23.60 0.30
CA SER A 106 7.04 23.65 1.76
C SER A 106 5.98 22.64 2.18
N GLU A 107 5.91 22.34 3.48
CA GLU A 107 4.93 21.42 4.04
C GLU A 107 3.48 21.83 3.69
N GLU A 108 3.16 23.13 3.78
CA GLU A 108 1.83 23.65 3.47
C GLU A 108 1.48 23.52 1.99
N LYS A 109 2.46 23.73 1.10
CA LYS A 109 2.28 23.55 -0.34
C LYS A 109 2.15 22.08 -0.70
N THR A 110 2.91 21.20 -0.05
CA THR A 110 2.78 19.74 -0.19
C THR A 110 1.40 19.28 0.23
N LYS A 111 0.90 19.78 1.37
CA LYS A 111 -0.46 19.53 1.82
C LYS A 111 -1.50 19.97 0.79
N THR A 112 -1.40 21.20 0.28
CA THR A 112 -2.33 21.73 -0.74
C THR A 112 -2.30 20.93 -2.05
N MET A 113 -1.11 20.50 -2.47
CA MET A 113 -0.95 19.64 -3.65
C MET A 113 -1.61 18.29 -3.43
N LEU A 114 -1.36 17.65 -2.30
CA LEU A 114 -1.99 16.38 -1.95
C LEU A 114 -3.49 16.53 -1.85
N GLU A 115 -4.03 17.54 -1.17
CA GLU A 115 -5.48 17.81 -1.18
C GLU A 115 -6.06 17.90 -2.60
N THR A 116 -5.34 18.56 -3.52
CA THR A 116 -5.74 18.64 -4.93
C THR A 116 -5.74 17.28 -5.63
N ILE A 117 -4.74 16.46 -5.35
CA ILE A 117 -4.57 15.11 -5.92
C ILE A 117 -5.59 14.13 -5.33
N LEU A 118 -5.78 14.16 -4.02
CA LEU A 118 -6.63 13.26 -3.25
C LEU A 118 -8.11 13.56 -3.43
N TYR A 119 -8.47 14.80 -3.79
CA TYR A 119 -9.82 15.13 -4.22
C TYR A 119 -10.29 14.31 -5.44
N ALA A 120 -9.39 13.65 -6.17
CA ALA A 120 -9.73 12.74 -7.26
C ALA A 120 -10.51 11.47 -6.83
N ARG A 121 -10.94 11.34 -5.56
CA ARG A 121 -11.72 10.20 -5.03
C ARG A 121 -11.08 8.85 -5.34
N SER A 122 -9.75 8.80 -5.25
CA SER A 122 -9.00 7.59 -5.55
C SER A 122 -9.00 6.62 -4.37
N ARG A 123 -9.22 5.33 -4.65
CA ARG A 123 -8.83 4.25 -3.74
C ARG A 123 -7.33 4.05 -3.89
N LEU A 124 -6.55 4.48 -2.90
CA LEU A 124 -5.12 4.25 -2.90
C LEU A 124 -4.83 2.77 -2.67
N ARG A 125 -3.89 2.22 -3.44
CA ARG A 125 -3.44 0.86 -3.19
C ARG A 125 -2.42 0.84 -2.07
N THR A 126 -1.39 1.66 -2.17
CA THR A 126 -0.22 1.52 -1.29
C THR A 126 0.20 2.87 -0.71
N LEU A 127 0.40 2.88 0.61
CA LEU A 127 1.20 3.90 1.30
C LEU A 127 2.49 3.23 1.75
N ALA A 128 3.65 3.72 1.33
CA ALA A 128 4.94 3.27 1.84
C ALA A 128 5.83 4.48 2.07
N VAL A 129 5.91 4.95 3.31
CA VAL A 129 6.65 6.18 3.66
C VAL A 129 7.52 6.03 4.92
N PRO A 130 8.34 4.98 5.04
CA PRO A 130 9.02 4.68 6.29
C PRO A 130 10.13 5.62 6.71
N GLN A 131 10.94 6.19 5.81
CA GLN A 131 12.23 6.73 6.28
C GLN A 131 12.19 8.21 6.69
N PHE A 132 11.17 8.95 6.27
CA PHE A 132 11.13 10.40 6.48
C PHE A 132 10.05 10.78 7.49
N LEU A 133 10.37 10.63 8.78
CA LEU A 133 9.42 10.87 9.89
C LEU A 133 8.70 12.23 9.78
N GLY A 134 9.38 13.29 9.35
CA GLY A 134 8.76 14.61 9.13
C GLY A 134 7.66 14.58 8.07
N ILE A 135 7.98 14.06 6.88
CA ILE A 135 7.02 13.92 5.77
C ILE A 135 5.92 12.95 6.15
N GLN A 136 6.27 11.81 6.75
CA GLN A 136 5.32 10.79 7.17
C GLN A 136 4.28 11.40 8.12
N ARG A 137 4.69 12.15 9.15
CA ARG A 137 3.73 12.83 10.05
C ARG A 137 2.75 13.73 9.29
N THR A 138 3.26 14.57 8.39
CA THR A 138 2.41 15.44 7.55
C THR A 138 1.44 14.62 6.71
N LEU A 139 1.93 13.56 6.06
CA LEU A 139 1.12 12.67 5.22
C LEU A 139 0.04 11.96 6.03
N LEU A 140 0.39 11.34 7.15
CA LEU A 140 -0.58 10.62 7.98
C LEU A 140 -1.71 11.52 8.47
N SER A 141 -1.39 12.75 8.88
CA SER A 141 -2.40 13.73 9.30
C SER A 141 -3.40 14.06 8.19
N LEU A 142 -2.93 14.11 6.94
CA LEU A 142 -3.76 14.45 5.79
C LEU A 142 -4.54 13.24 5.26
N LEU A 143 -3.92 12.06 5.25
CA LEU A 143 -4.46 10.87 4.61
C LEU A 143 -5.47 10.13 5.48
N ARG A 144 -5.38 10.27 6.81
CA ARG A 144 -6.19 9.50 7.79
C ARG A 144 -7.67 9.47 7.42
N ASP A 145 -8.28 10.65 7.32
CA ASP A 145 -9.73 10.74 7.18
C ASP A 145 -10.19 10.66 5.72
N ASN A 146 -9.28 10.93 4.78
CA ASN A 146 -9.62 11.09 3.37
C ASN A 146 -9.52 9.80 2.55
N LEU A 147 -8.69 8.83 2.98
CA LEU A 147 -8.32 7.70 2.14
C LEU A 147 -8.32 6.38 2.88
N ARG A 148 -8.43 5.32 2.08
CA ARG A 148 -8.33 3.93 2.50
C ARG A 148 -7.30 3.25 1.63
N PHE A 149 -6.43 2.49 2.27
CA PHE A 149 -5.31 1.81 1.62
C PHE A 149 -5.53 0.31 1.58
N THR A 150 -5.02 -0.34 0.53
CA THR A 150 -4.94 -1.80 0.47
C THR A 150 -3.67 -2.35 1.12
N ALA A 151 -2.60 -1.57 1.13
CA ALA A 151 -1.32 -1.89 1.72
C ALA A 151 -0.73 -0.65 2.40
N ILE A 152 -0.17 -0.82 3.59
CA ILE A 152 0.44 0.24 4.39
C ILE A 152 1.83 -0.24 4.82
N SER A 153 2.88 0.54 4.56
CA SER A 153 4.23 0.40 5.11
C SER A 153 4.60 1.71 5.80
N LEU A 154 4.89 1.64 7.10
CA LEU A 154 5.12 2.81 7.96
C LEU A 154 6.25 2.54 8.94
N ALA A 155 7.08 3.54 9.21
CA ALA A 155 7.92 3.55 10.40
C ALA A 155 7.16 4.18 11.58
N TYR A 156 7.63 3.92 12.80
CA TYR A 156 7.05 4.58 13.97
C TYR A 156 7.46 6.06 13.99
N CYS A 157 6.49 6.97 13.89
CA CYS A 157 6.72 8.42 13.98
C CYS A 157 6.00 9.07 15.16
N GLY A 158 5.69 8.31 16.21
CA GLY A 158 4.92 8.73 17.38
C GLY A 158 3.44 8.35 17.30
N GLU A 159 2.63 8.89 18.22
CA GLU A 159 1.20 8.58 18.38
C GLU A 159 0.39 8.70 17.08
N ILE A 160 0.74 9.63 16.20
CA ILE A 160 0.07 9.80 14.90
C ILE A 160 0.16 8.57 13.99
N ALA A 161 1.25 7.80 14.06
CA ALA A 161 1.39 6.54 13.30
C ALA A 161 0.44 5.47 13.84
N GLU A 162 0.33 5.35 15.17
CA GLU A 162 -0.59 4.43 15.83
C GLU A 162 -2.06 4.81 15.56
N GLU A 163 -2.40 6.10 15.70
CA GLU A 163 -3.75 6.59 15.41
C GLU A 163 -4.14 6.33 13.95
N PHE A 164 -3.24 6.62 13.01
CA PHE A 164 -3.48 6.37 11.60
C PHE A 164 -3.68 4.88 11.33
N LEU A 165 -2.80 4.02 11.85
CA LEU A 165 -2.88 2.59 11.65
C LEU A 165 -4.16 2.01 12.27
N SER A 166 -4.48 2.36 13.51
CA SER A 166 -5.72 1.97 14.18
C SER A 166 -6.94 2.39 13.36
N TYR A 167 -6.95 3.62 12.85
CA TYR A 167 -8.04 4.12 12.04
C TYR A 167 -8.19 3.31 10.73
N GLN A 168 -7.10 3.01 10.04
CA GLN A 168 -7.14 2.22 8.81
C GLN A 168 -7.61 0.79 9.05
N ILE A 169 -7.16 0.15 10.14
CA ILE A 169 -7.61 -1.20 10.52
C ILE A 169 -9.12 -1.21 10.76
N ASP A 170 -9.63 -0.19 11.43
CA ASP A 170 -11.03 -0.12 11.86
C ASP A 170 -11.99 0.29 10.73
N HIS A 171 -11.50 1.06 9.76
CA HIS A 171 -12.36 1.71 8.76
C HIS A 171 -12.00 1.41 7.31
N SER A 172 -10.89 0.71 7.02
CA SER A 172 -10.54 0.29 5.67
C SER A 172 -11.00 -1.14 5.43
N GLU A 173 -12.12 -1.32 4.72
CA GLU A 173 -12.59 -2.64 4.30
C GLU A 173 -11.60 -3.35 3.38
N ILE A 174 -10.80 -2.57 2.65
CA ILE A 174 -9.91 -3.04 1.58
C ILE A 174 -8.45 -3.22 2.02
N LEU A 175 -8.11 -2.94 3.28
CA LEU A 175 -6.75 -3.13 3.81
C LEU A 175 -6.43 -4.63 3.89
N LYS A 176 -5.35 -5.03 3.22
CA LYS A 176 -4.87 -6.41 3.08
C LYS A 176 -3.47 -6.62 3.65
N GLU A 177 -2.68 -5.55 3.72
CA GLU A 177 -1.28 -5.64 4.10
C GLU A 177 -0.88 -4.46 5.00
N VAL A 178 -0.14 -4.78 6.07
CA VAL A 178 0.48 -3.83 6.97
C VAL A 178 1.92 -4.29 7.20
N VAL A 179 2.85 -3.42 6.88
CA VAL A 179 4.29 -3.56 7.15
C VAL A 179 4.67 -2.48 8.16
N LEU A 180 5.19 -2.91 9.29
CA LEU A 180 5.74 -2.02 10.31
C LEU A 180 7.25 -2.02 10.12
N GLU A 181 7.75 -0.92 9.62
CA GLU A 181 9.18 -0.68 9.41
C GLU A 181 9.76 -0.11 10.71
N ASP A 182 11.05 -0.35 10.93
CA ASP A 182 11.79 0.02 12.16
C ASP A 182 11.39 -0.78 13.42
N ASN A 183 12.32 -0.88 14.36
CA ASN A 183 12.17 -1.63 15.61
C ASN A 183 11.63 -0.78 16.77
N GLU A 184 11.28 0.49 16.52
CA GLU A 184 10.86 1.44 17.56
C GLU A 184 9.34 1.44 17.85
N TRP A 185 8.57 0.54 17.25
CA TRP A 185 7.12 0.48 17.51
C TRP A 185 6.80 0.09 18.97
N PRO A 186 5.89 0.80 19.64
CA PRO A 186 5.51 0.46 21.01
C PRO A 186 4.66 -0.81 21.06
N ASN A 187 4.69 -1.49 22.21
CA ASN A 187 3.91 -2.70 22.46
C ASN A 187 2.39 -2.52 22.29
N SER A 188 1.87 -1.29 22.33
CA SER A 188 0.47 -0.98 22.02
C SER A 188 0.07 -1.39 20.60
N VAL A 189 0.99 -1.33 19.63
CA VAL A 189 0.71 -1.69 18.22
C VAL A 189 0.34 -3.17 18.07
N LEU A 190 0.81 -4.03 18.97
CA LEU A 190 0.59 -5.48 18.93
C LEU A 190 -0.88 -5.82 19.01
N ALA A 191 -1.64 -5.07 19.83
CA ALA A 191 -3.09 -5.21 19.92
C ALA A 191 -3.78 -4.79 18.61
N LEU A 192 -3.25 -3.79 17.90
CA LEU A 192 -3.76 -3.34 16.60
C LEU A 192 -3.49 -4.40 15.51
N ILE A 193 -2.27 -4.94 15.43
CA ILE A 193 -1.94 -5.99 14.46
C ILE A 193 -2.77 -7.24 14.69
N LYS A 194 -2.93 -7.66 15.94
CA LYS A 194 -3.85 -8.74 16.31
C LYS A 194 -5.28 -8.47 15.83
N LYS A 195 -5.80 -7.26 16.06
CA LYS A 195 -7.13 -6.85 15.57
C LYS A 195 -7.23 -6.91 14.04
N PHE A 196 -6.20 -6.42 13.34
CA PHE A 196 -6.12 -6.47 11.88
C PHE A 196 -6.22 -7.90 11.34
N CYS A 197 -5.39 -8.82 11.86
CA CYS A 197 -5.39 -10.22 11.47
C CYS A 197 -6.75 -10.90 11.70
N LEU A 198 -7.38 -10.62 12.85
CA LEU A 198 -8.70 -11.18 13.19
C LEU A 198 -9.84 -10.64 12.31
N THR A 199 -9.73 -9.40 11.83
CA THR A 199 -10.84 -8.74 11.10
C THR A 199 -10.77 -9.01 9.60
N LYS A 200 -9.58 -9.21 9.03
CA LYS A 200 -9.37 -9.29 7.57
C LYS A 200 -9.22 -10.71 7.03
N ILE A 201 -9.02 -11.68 7.90
CA ILE A 201 -8.96 -13.08 7.54
C ILE A 201 -10.32 -13.68 7.87
N GLU A 202 -11.29 -13.56 6.96
CA GLU A 202 -12.54 -14.31 7.07
C GLU A 202 -12.20 -15.81 7.07
N GLY A 203 -12.35 -16.46 8.24
CA GLY A 203 -12.13 -17.90 8.41
C GLY A 203 -11.08 -18.33 9.43
N PHE A 204 -10.40 -17.42 10.14
CA PHE A 204 -9.40 -17.81 11.15
C PHE A 204 -9.47 -17.02 12.47
N ASN A 205 -9.20 -17.75 13.56
CA ASN A 205 -9.13 -17.24 14.92
C ASN A 205 -7.64 -17.17 15.32
N VAL A 206 -7.07 -15.97 15.35
CA VAL A 206 -5.63 -15.74 15.56
C VAL A 206 -5.41 -14.90 16.81
N VAL A 207 -5.17 -15.57 17.93
CA VAL A 207 -4.55 -15.07 19.16
C VAL A 207 -4.11 -16.30 19.97
N GLU A 208 -2.88 -16.55 20.44
CA GLU A 208 -1.86 -15.69 21.04
C GLU A 208 -0.49 -15.82 20.35
N TYR A 209 0.45 -15.02 20.84
CA TYR A 209 1.77 -14.67 20.29
C TYR A 209 2.54 -15.82 19.63
N MET A 210 3.37 -15.54 18.62
CA MET A 210 4.03 -16.47 17.66
C MET A 210 4.33 -17.92 18.11
N GLU A 211 4.62 -18.20 19.38
CA GLU A 211 4.70 -19.56 19.93
C GLU A 211 3.35 -20.30 19.90
N ASP A 212 2.26 -19.69 20.37
CA ASP A 212 0.90 -20.25 20.28
C ASP A 212 0.41 -20.30 18.83
N PHE A 213 0.84 -19.35 17.98
CA PHE A 213 0.57 -19.39 16.54
C PHE A 213 1.25 -20.59 15.87
N ILE A 214 2.53 -20.83 16.19
CA ILE A 214 3.31 -21.99 15.72
C ILE A 214 2.74 -23.29 16.30
N ASP A 215 2.32 -23.32 17.56
CA ASP A 215 1.77 -24.51 18.22
C ASP A 215 0.33 -24.83 17.76
N PHE A 216 -0.50 -23.82 17.51
CA PHE A 216 -1.80 -23.98 16.86
C PHE A 216 -1.67 -24.45 15.41
N TRP A 217 -0.67 -23.94 14.67
CA TRP A 217 -0.36 -24.41 13.32
C TRP A 217 0.07 -25.89 13.32
N LYS A 218 0.94 -26.30 14.25
CA LYS A 218 1.32 -27.72 14.43
C LYS A 218 0.11 -28.62 14.72
N GLN A 219 -0.92 -28.11 15.41
CA GLN A 219 -2.13 -28.87 15.73
C GLN A 219 -3.17 -28.93 14.58
N ASN A 220 -3.30 -27.88 13.77
CA ASN A 220 -4.43 -27.71 12.83
C ASN A 220 -4.07 -27.82 11.34
N GLY A 221 -2.78 -27.76 10.97
CA GLY A 221 -2.30 -28.24 9.67
C GLY A 221 -2.69 -27.44 8.42
N HIS A 222 -3.12 -26.18 8.52
CA HIS A 222 -3.30 -25.30 7.36
C HIS A 222 -3.01 -23.83 7.72
N LEU A 223 -2.11 -23.19 6.99
CA LEU A 223 -1.79 -21.76 7.11
C LEU A 223 -1.39 -21.20 5.75
N GLU A 224 -1.99 -20.09 5.32
CA GLU A 224 -1.62 -19.33 4.13
C GLU A 224 -1.36 -17.87 4.52
N CYS A 225 -0.17 -17.60 5.04
CA CYS A 225 0.32 -16.25 5.33
C CYS A 225 1.79 -16.15 4.95
N THR A 226 2.24 -14.95 4.59
CA THR A 226 3.67 -14.66 4.40
C THR A 226 4.13 -13.79 5.55
N LEU A 227 4.97 -14.36 6.40
CA LEU A 227 5.75 -13.60 7.38
C LEU A 227 7.10 -13.32 6.73
N SER A 228 7.44 -12.04 6.62
CA SER A 228 8.76 -11.58 6.19
C SER A 228 9.35 -10.73 7.30
N TYR A 229 10.61 -11.00 7.63
CA TYR A 229 11.39 -10.19 8.56
C TYR A 229 12.70 -9.82 7.86
N GLU A 230 13.17 -8.60 8.08
CA GLU A 230 14.48 -8.16 7.60
C GLU A 230 15.55 -8.71 8.54
N VAL A 231 16.63 -9.25 7.97
CA VAL A 231 17.79 -9.73 8.73
C VAL A 231 18.80 -8.59 8.74
N ASP A 232 19.24 -8.17 9.93
CA ASP A 232 20.23 -7.09 10.04
C ASP A 232 21.59 -7.49 9.39
N GLU A 233 22.41 -6.49 9.07
CA GLU A 233 23.67 -6.69 8.34
C GLU A 233 24.69 -7.55 9.11
N GLU A 234 24.67 -7.52 10.45
CA GLU A 234 25.56 -8.31 11.30
C GLU A 234 25.15 -9.79 11.26
N THR A 235 23.85 -10.06 11.42
CA THR A 235 23.25 -11.38 11.29
C THR A 235 23.48 -11.90 9.86
N TYR A 236 23.27 -11.08 8.83
CA TYR A 236 23.53 -11.46 7.44
C TYR A 236 25.01 -11.79 7.18
N SER A 237 25.93 -11.01 7.74
CA SER A 237 27.38 -11.23 7.62
C SER A 237 27.87 -12.48 8.36
N SER A 238 27.10 -12.94 9.36
CA SER A 238 27.38 -14.19 10.08
C SER A 238 26.89 -15.43 9.32
N LEU A 239 26.07 -15.27 8.28
CA LEU A 239 25.57 -16.37 7.45
C LEU A 239 26.66 -16.85 6.49
N THR A 240 26.75 -18.17 6.34
CA THR A 240 27.57 -18.82 5.32
C THR A 240 27.03 -18.56 3.91
N GLU A 241 27.87 -18.71 2.88
CA GLU A 241 27.43 -18.62 1.47
C GLU A 241 26.30 -19.61 1.14
N GLU A 242 26.28 -20.77 1.81
CA GLU A 242 25.22 -21.78 1.65
C GLU A 242 23.90 -21.26 2.24
N GLU A 243 23.91 -20.69 3.45
CA GLU A 243 22.74 -20.04 4.07
C GLU A 243 22.25 -18.84 3.24
N ILE A 244 23.17 -18.01 2.71
CA ILE A 244 22.84 -16.86 1.86
C ILE A 244 22.21 -17.29 0.52
N ASN A 245 22.72 -18.36 -0.10
CA ASN A 245 22.15 -18.91 -1.32
C ASN A 245 20.78 -19.55 -1.08
N ASP A 246 20.56 -20.10 0.10
CA ASP A 246 19.26 -20.54 0.61
C ASP A 246 18.23 -19.38 0.75
N TYR A 247 18.70 -18.16 1.01
CA TYR A 247 17.85 -16.95 1.08
C TYR A 247 17.51 -16.33 -0.30
N ARG A 248 18.22 -16.70 -1.38
CA ARG A 248 18.13 -15.97 -2.67
C ARG A 248 16.94 -16.31 -3.57
N TRP A 249 16.09 -17.27 -3.20
CA TRP A 249 14.78 -17.69 -3.79
C TRP A 249 14.74 -19.20 -4.03
N PRO A 250 13.58 -19.87 -3.85
CA PRO A 250 12.26 -19.37 -3.43
C PRO A 250 12.11 -19.39 -1.88
N PRO A 251 10.96 -19.00 -1.29
CA PRO A 251 10.82 -18.85 0.16
C PRO A 251 11.19 -20.14 0.90
N ARG A 252 11.77 -20.04 2.10
CA ARG A 252 11.94 -21.22 2.95
C ARG A 252 10.58 -21.83 3.22
N LEU A 253 10.43 -23.09 2.81
CA LEU A 253 9.40 -24.00 3.27
C LEU A 253 9.71 -24.36 4.72
N LEU A 254 8.93 -23.86 5.68
CA LEU A 254 8.87 -24.51 6.98
C LEU A 254 8.09 -25.82 6.79
N LYS A 255 8.82 -26.91 6.60
CA LYS A 255 8.23 -28.25 6.49
C LYS A 255 7.90 -28.74 7.90
N CYS A 256 6.62 -28.67 8.27
CA CYS A 256 6.12 -29.38 9.43
C CYS A 256 6.31 -30.90 9.20
N PRO A 257 6.65 -31.71 10.23
CA PRO A 257 6.75 -33.17 10.07
C PRO A 257 5.44 -33.86 9.65
N THR A 258 4.31 -33.15 9.69
CA THR A 258 3.02 -33.64 9.19
C THR A 258 2.85 -33.26 7.72
N GLU A 259 2.57 -34.25 6.87
CA GLU A 259 2.63 -34.20 5.39
C GLU A 259 1.67 -33.21 4.68
N LYS A 260 1.02 -32.26 5.38
CA LYS A 260 -0.14 -31.52 4.84
C LYS A 260 -0.03 -29.99 4.78
N SER A 261 1.09 -29.37 5.14
CA SER A 261 1.16 -27.89 5.22
C SER A 261 2.49 -27.32 4.74
N ILE A 262 2.43 -26.20 4.02
CA ILE A 262 3.58 -25.43 3.54
C ILE A 262 3.42 -24.00 4.08
N ALA A 263 4.39 -23.51 4.84
CA ALA A 263 4.50 -22.09 5.18
C ALA A 263 5.73 -21.50 4.48
N CYS A 264 5.58 -20.31 3.89
CA CYS A 264 6.60 -19.63 3.09
C CYS A 264 7.15 -18.42 3.84
N VAL A 265 8.45 -18.43 4.17
CA VAL A 265 9.16 -17.28 4.73
C VAL A 265 9.95 -16.60 3.61
N GLY A 266 9.59 -15.35 3.29
CA GLY A 266 10.27 -14.54 2.27
C GLY A 266 11.23 -13.56 2.91
N GLY A 267 12.51 -13.60 2.51
CA GLY A 267 13.47 -12.54 2.82
C GLY A 267 13.46 -11.49 1.71
N GLY A 268 13.28 -10.21 2.09
CA GLY A 268 13.53 -9.08 1.20
C GLY A 268 15.01 -8.70 1.20
N LYS A 269 15.53 -8.22 0.07
CA LYS A 269 16.82 -7.52 -0.02
C LYS A 269 16.56 -6.03 -0.22
N GLN A 270 17.41 -5.19 0.36
CA GLN A 270 17.67 -3.83 -0.12
C GLN A 270 18.63 -3.86 -1.32
#